data_AF-A0A1V0GVL0-F1
#
_entry.id   AF-A0A1V0GVL0-F1
#
_cell.length_a   1.000
_cell.length_b   1.000
_cell.length_c   1.000
_cell.angle_alpha   90.00
_cell.angle_beta   90.00
_cell.angle_gamma   90.00
#
_symmetry.space_group_name_H-M   'P 1'
#
loop_
_entity.id
_entity.type
_entity.pdbx_description
1 polymer ?
#
loop_
_entity_poly.entity_id
_entity_poly.type
_entity_poly.pdbx_seq_one_letter_code
_entity_poly.pdbx_strand_id
1 'polypeptide(L)'
;MENVWYGWNGGECPVHPLTEVEAVFQAPDNSTFGAATQKLAAHIVWDAEAFKIIAFRVVKEYREPREFWVFPGARDVLTAKPAVGGEHYIHVREVVEGGDE
;
A
#
# COMPACT_ATOMS: atom_id res chain seq x y z
N MET A 1 11.50 -6.06 -2.96
CA MET A 1 10.41 -6.10 -1.98
C MET A 1 10.60 -7.31 -1.10
N GLU A 2 10.28 -7.22 0.20
CA GLU A 2 10.42 -8.36 1.10
C GLU A 2 9.34 -9.39 0.75
N ASN A 3 9.76 -10.57 0.29
CA ASN A 3 8.86 -11.68 0.00
C ASN A 3 8.48 -12.41 1.30
N VAL A 4 7.80 -11.69 2.19
CA VAL A 4 7.47 -12.12 3.54
C VAL A 4 5.98 -12.37 3.64
N TRP A 5 5.62 -13.56 4.14
CA TRP A 5 4.26 -13.91 4.50
C TRP A 5 3.99 -13.52 5.95
N TYR A 6 2.90 -12.80 6.17
CA TYR A 6 2.41 -12.41 7.48
C TYR A 6 1.20 -13.26 7.84
N GLY A 7 1.22 -13.86 9.04
CA GLY A 7 0.04 -14.53 9.59
C GLY A 7 -1.08 -13.51 9.86
N TRP A 8 -2.32 -13.90 9.58
CA TRP A 8 -3.50 -13.06 9.77
C TRP A 8 -4.47 -13.70 10.76
N ASN A 9 -4.88 -12.93 11.77
CA ASN A 9 -5.77 -13.40 12.83
C ASN A 9 -7.14 -12.68 12.82
N GLY A 10 -7.48 -12.01 11.71
CA GLY A 10 -8.70 -11.20 11.59
C GLY A 10 -8.51 -9.73 11.96
N GLY A 11 -9.56 -8.94 11.74
CA GLY A 11 -9.59 -7.49 11.98
C GLY A 11 -9.74 -6.66 10.71
N GLU A 12 -9.46 -5.36 10.81
CA GLU A 12 -9.47 -4.43 9.67
C GLU A 12 -8.29 -4.68 8.72
N CYS A 13 -8.45 -4.32 7.44
CA CYS A 13 -7.39 -4.44 6.44
C CYS A 13 -6.09 -3.77 6.92
N PRO A 14 -4.96 -4.50 7.04
CA PRO A 14 -3.73 -3.98 7.65
C PRO A 14 -2.88 -3.13 6.70
N VAL A 15 -3.25 -3.06 5.42
CA VAL A 15 -2.50 -2.36 4.36
C VAL A 15 -3.38 -1.36 3.61
N HIS A 16 -2.76 -0.46 2.86
CA HIS A 16 -3.50 0.46 2.00
C HIS A 16 -4.40 -0.29 1.00
N PRO A 17 -5.64 0.16 0.73
CA PRO A 17 -6.56 -0.54 -0.16
C PRO A 17 -6.03 -0.76 -1.59
N LEU A 18 -5.12 0.11 -2.05
CA LEU A 18 -4.48 0.02 -3.36
C LEU A 18 -3.20 -0.84 -3.38
N THR A 19 -2.78 -1.38 -2.24
CA THR A 19 -1.66 -2.34 -2.17
C THR A 19 -2.08 -3.66 -2.80
N GLU A 20 -1.26 -4.22 -3.68
CA GLU A 20 -1.48 -5.57 -4.22
C GLU A 20 -0.91 -6.60 -3.25
N VAL A 21 -1.73 -7.58 -2.93
CA VAL A 21 -1.41 -8.67 -2.03
C VAL A 21 -1.75 -10.01 -2.65
N GLU A 22 -1.10 -11.03 -2.13
CA GLU A 22 -1.55 -12.41 -2.23
C GLU A 22 -2.03 -12.87 -0.86
N ALA A 23 -3.09 -13.68 -0.83
CA ALA A 23 -3.70 -14.17 0.40
C ALA A 23 -3.92 -15.69 0.35
N VAL A 24 -3.81 -16.32 1.51
CA VAL A 24 -4.20 -17.71 1.75
C VAL A 24 -5.48 -17.71 2.57
N PHE A 25 -6.48 -18.40 2.05
CA PHE A 25 -7.80 -18.56 2.63
C PHE A 25 -7.98 -19.97 3.19
N GLN A 26 -8.82 -20.08 4.21
CA GLN A 26 -9.24 -21.32 4.83
C GLN A 26 -10.76 -21.43 4.70
N ALA A 27 -11.23 -22.52 4.08
CA ALA A 27 -12.64 -22.86 3.97
C ALA A 27 -13.20 -23.48 5.26
N PRO A 28 -14.54 -23.59 5.40
CA PRO A 28 -15.17 -24.16 6.59
C PRO A 28 -14.84 -25.65 6.81
N ASP A 29 -14.48 -26.36 5.75
CA ASP A 29 -14.03 -27.77 5.79
C ASP A 29 -12.54 -27.91 6.17
N ASN A 30 -11.93 -26.81 6.61
CA ASN A 30 -10.52 -26.71 6.99
C ASN A 30 -9.53 -26.88 5.82
N SER A 31 -10.01 -26.93 4.57
CA SER A 31 -9.14 -26.89 3.40
C SER A 31 -8.59 -25.47 3.19
N THR A 32 -7.33 -25.38 2.76
CA THR A 32 -6.66 -24.11 2.47
C THR A 32 -6.53 -23.90 0.97
N PHE A 33 -6.77 -22.69 0.51
CA PHE A 33 -6.61 -22.31 -0.90
C PHE A 33 -6.12 -20.86 -1.02
N GLY A 34 -5.31 -20.59 -2.03
CA GLY A 34 -4.50 -19.37 -2.21
C GLY A 34 -3.14 -19.79 -2.76
N ALA A 35 -2.40 -19.08 -3.60
CA ALA A 35 -2.24 -17.65 -3.80
C ALA A 35 -1.99 -17.33 -5.31
N ALA A 36 -2.75 -17.96 -6.20
CA ALA A 36 -2.42 -17.95 -7.63
C ALA A 36 -2.65 -16.59 -8.34
N THR A 37 -3.33 -15.63 -7.70
CA THR A 37 -3.60 -14.31 -8.29
C THR A 37 -3.40 -13.20 -7.27
N GLN A 38 -2.63 -12.20 -7.69
CA GLN A 38 -2.46 -10.93 -6.98
C GLN A 38 -3.78 -10.16 -7.03
N LYS A 39 -4.17 -9.54 -5.92
CA LYS A 39 -5.36 -8.71 -5.84
C LYS A 39 -5.06 -7.44 -5.06
N LEU A 40 -5.71 -6.34 -5.41
CA LEU A 40 -5.75 -5.17 -4.56
C LEU A 40 -6.37 -5.55 -3.20
N ALA A 41 -5.80 -5.03 -2.12
CA ALA A 41 -6.29 -5.26 -0.77
C ALA A 41 -7.76 -4.83 -0.60
N ALA A 42 -8.20 -3.81 -1.35
CA ALA A 42 -9.59 -3.37 -1.42
C ALA A 42 -10.57 -4.45 -1.95
N HIS A 43 -10.07 -5.40 -2.75
CA HIS A 43 -10.91 -6.45 -3.37
C HIS A 43 -11.00 -7.71 -2.51
N ILE A 44 -10.35 -7.71 -1.36
CA ILE A 44 -10.36 -8.82 -0.42
C ILE A 44 -11.33 -8.50 0.71
N VAL A 45 -12.20 -9.45 1.03
CA VAL A 45 -13.08 -9.35 2.21
C VAL A 45 -12.30 -9.87 3.42
N TRP A 46 -11.66 -8.98 4.16
CA TRP A 46 -10.72 -9.31 5.24
C TRP A 46 -11.36 -9.98 6.45
N ASP A 47 -12.67 -9.76 6.64
CA ASP A 47 -13.45 -10.27 7.76
C ASP A 47 -14.56 -11.24 7.28
N ALA A 48 -14.25 -12.06 6.27
CA ALA A 48 -15.19 -13.04 5.75
C ALA A 48 -15.32 -14.25 6.69
N GLU A 49 -16.54 -14.54 7.15
CA GLU A 49 -16.81 -15.70 8.02
C GLU A 49 -16.66 -17.05 7.30
N ALA A 50 -17.06 -17.12 6.03
CA ALA A 50 -17.06 -18.35 5.25
C ALA A 50 -15.67 -18.76 4.76
N PHE A 51 -14.78 -17.80 4.48
CA PHE A 51 -13.44 -18.04 3.95
C PHE A 51 -12.45 -17.14 4.65
N LYS A 52 -11.87 -17.65 5.74
CA LYS A 52 -10.98 -16.87 6.61
C LYS A 52 -9.63 -16.69 5.95
N ILE A 53 -9.12 -15.47 5.94
CA ILE A 53 -7.71 -15.24 5.58
C ILE A 53 -6.85 -15.71 6.77
N ILE A 54 -5.83 -16.50 6.49
CA ILE A 54 -4.89 -17.01 7.51
C ILE A 54 -3.49 -16.46 7.33
N ALA A 55 -3.16 -16.00 6.12
CA ALA A 55 -1.89 -15.34 5.82
C ALA A 55 -2.04 -14.45 4.57
N PHE A 56 -1.21 -13.43 4.48
CA PHE A 56 -1.06 -12.61 3.27
C PHE A 56 0.40 -12.20 3.07
N ARG A 57 0.77 -11.82 1.86
CA ARG A 57 2.02 -11.12 1.56
C ARG A 57 1.76 -9.90 0.70
N VAL A 58 2.53 -8.85 0.92
CA VAL A 58 2.51 -7.67 0.04
C VAL A 58 3.34 -8.00 -1.18
N VAL A 59 2.72 -7.89 -2.35
CA VAL A 59 3.40 -8.11 -3.64
C VAL A 59 3.83 -6.77 -4.24
N LYS A 60 2.99 -5.75 -4.11
CA LYS A 60 3.29 -4.39 -4.57
C LYS A 60 2.68 -3.39 -3.59
N GLU A 61 3.55 -2.79 -2.78
CA GLU A 61 3.15 -1.79 -1.79
C GLU A 61 2.68 -0.51 -2.49
N TYR A 62 1.47 -0.06 -2.17
CA TYR A 62 1.04 1.28 -2.57
C TYR A 62 1.56 2.33 -1.59
N ARG A 63 2.11 3.43 -2.12
CA ARG A 63 2.53 4.60 -1.34
C ARG A 63 1.86 5.84 -1.91
N GLU A 64 1.29 6.64 -1.02
CA GLU A 64 0.74 7.94 -1.39
C GLU A 64 1.85 8.86 -1.92
N PRO A 65 1.72 9.46 -3.11
CA PRO A 65 2.70 10.40 -3.63
C PRO A 65 2.77 11.63 -2.73
N ARG A 66 3.98 12.05 -2.35
CA ARG A 66 4.14 13.29 -1.57
C ARG A 66 4.21 14.48 -2.50
N GLU A 67 3.59 15.58 -2.06
CA GLU A 67 3.70 16.90 -2.67
C GLU A 67 4.36 17.85 -1.68
N PHE A 68 5.41 18.55 -2.13
CA PHE A 68 6.16 19.48 -1.30
C PHE A 68 6.83 20.58 -2.13
N TRP A 69 7.23 21.66 -1.46
CA TRP A 69 7.90 22.81 -2.04
C TRP A 69 9.32 22.92 -1.49
N VAL A 70 10.29 23.08 -2.38
CA VAL A 70 11.70 23.23 -2.01
C VAL A 70 12.26 24.56 -2.49
N PHE A 71 13.05 25.22 -1.65
CA PHE A 71 13.83 26.37 -2.05
C PHE A 71 15.24 25.91 -2.44
N PRO A 72 15.77 26.25 -3.61
CA PRO A 72 17.12 25.86 -4.01
C PRO A 72 18.17 26.25 -2.96
N GLY A 73 18.92 25.25 -2.45
CA GLY A 73 19.96 25.46 -1.44
C GLY A 73 19.48 25.40 0.02
N ALA A 74 18.17 25.27 0.28
CA ALA A 74 17.64 24.98 1.60
C ALA A 74 17.74 23.47 1.93
N ARG A 75 17.82 23.13 3.22
CA ARG A 75 17.78 21.74 3.70
C ARG A 75 16.37 21.25 4.03
N ASP A 76 15.43 22.17 4.18
CA ASP A 76 14.06 21.88 4.58
C ASP A 76 13.11 21.92 3.38
N VAL A 77 12.01 21.17 3.51
CA VAL A 77 10.90 21.16 2.54
C VAL A 77 9.64 21.68 3.22
N LEU A 78 8.77 22.33 2.45
CA LEU A 78 7.46 22.78 2.93
C LEU A 78 6.39 21.83 2.41
N THR A 79 5.43 21.46 3.25
CA THR A 79 4.27 20.65 2.88
C THR A 79 3.10 21.47 2.33
N ALA A 80 3.26 22.80 2.24
CA ALA A 80 2.31 23.72 1.63
C ALA A 80 3.05 24.83 0.87
N LYS A 81 2.42 25.36 -0.19
CA LYS A 81 2.98 26.49 -0.94
C LYS A 81 3.11 27.72 -0.03
N PRO A 82 4.28 28.36 0.05
CA PRO A 82 4.44 29.56 0.86
C PRO A 82 3.65 30.73 0.28
N ALA A 83 3.05 31.53 1.17
CA ALA A 83 2.20 32.67 0.81
C ALA A 83 2.99 33.85 0.21
N VAL A 84 4.29 33.96 0.53
CA VAL A 84 5.19 35.02 0.06
C VAL A 84 6.43 34.38 -0.57
N GLY A 85 6.85 34.87 -1.74
CA GLY A 85 8.05 34.37 -2.43
C GLY A 85 7.90 32.96 -3.02
N GLY A 86 6.66 32.47 -3.17
CA GLY A 86 6.37 31.12 -3.67
C GLY A 86 6.82 30.85 -5.11
N GLU A 87 7.10 31.90 -5.88
CA GLU A 87 7.71 31.84 -7.21
C GLU A 87 9.17 31.36 -7.20
N HIS A 88 9.85 31.45 -6.05
CA HIS A 88 11.23 30.98 -5.88
C HIS A 88 11.31 29.51 -5.44
N TYR A 89 10.16 28.87 -5.20
CA TYR A 89 10.09 27.48 -4.78
C TYR A 89 9.80 26.58 -5.96
N ILE A 90 10.48 25.44 -5.99
CA ILE A 90 10.20 24.36 -6.92
C ILE A 90 9.12 23.49 -6.28
N HIS A 91 8.02 23.29 -6.99
CA HIS A 91 6.99 22.33 -6.61
C HIS A 91 7.44 20.94 -7.06
N VAL A 92 7.56 20.02 -6.11
CA VAL A 92 7.95 18.64 -6.33
C VAL A 92 6.76 17.75 -6.02
N ARG A 93 6.39 16.92 -6.99
CA ARG A 93 5.43 15.83 -6.81
C ARG A 93 6.15 14.54 -7.09
N GLU A 94 6.11 13.62 -6.13
CA GLU A 94 6.66 12.29 -6.35
C GLU A 94 5.83 11.54 -7.39
N VAL A 95 6.52 10.86 -8.30
CA VAL A 95 5.91 9.90 -9.22
C VAL A 95 6.22 8.53 -8.67
N VAL A 96 5.21 7.86 -8.12
CA VAL A 96 5.34 6.48 -7.65
C VAL A 96 5.13 5.59 -8.86
N GLU A 97 6.22 5.13 -9.48
CA GLU A 97 6.14 4.09 -10.50
C GLU A 97 5.67 2.81 -9.83
N GLY A 98 4.46 2.38 -10.17
CA GLY A 98 3.98 1.09 -9.74
C GLY A 98 4.76 0.03 -10.50
N GLY A 99 5.77 -0.57 -9.87
CA GLY A 99 6.61 -1.64 -10.44
C GLY A 99 5.88 -2.54 -11.44
N ASP A 100 6.23 -2.36 -12.72
CA ASP A 100 5.93 -3.27 -13.81
C ASP A 100 6.99 -4.37 -13.78
N GLU A 101 6.58 -5.59 -13.43
CA GLU A 101 7.22 -6.85 -13.82
C GLU A 101 6.14 -7.89 -14.17
#